data_AF-A0A2D7TXH5-F1
#
_entry.id   AF-A0A2D7TXH5-F1
#
_cell.length_a   1.000
_cell.length_b   1.000
_cell.length_c   1.000
_cell.angle_alpha   90.00
_cell.angle_beta   90.00
_cell.angle_gamma   90.00
#
_symmetry.space_group_name_H-M   'P 1'
#
loop_
_entity.id
_entity.type
_entity.pdbx_description
1 polymer ?
#
loop_
_entity_poly.entity_id
_entity_poly.type
_entity_poly.pdbx_seq_one_letter_code
_entity_poly.pdbx_strand_id
1 'polypeptide(L)'
;MRILLVLFLSFGLYADNEIYIDQTGDNGAIDIEQLGSSNIIGGADAVSGQMTAAILNGGSWVFDINQIGSSNKFLTDGIYGDNFTGFFEFDGDSNEFIFSMDTTGLNSADFGDLNLDVTGNTNYFDVDIAENSSSDYFDIDWTILGDDNTFTIDIDSDYYTNFLDIFGDDNTLTLTKSGYGSSSTDAGYFYLDLDGDDNTLTVTQSSTLAADWLKIEGDASNSNICIVQNDGGTTTSC
;
A
#
# COMPACT_ATOMS: atom_id res chain seq x y z
N MET A 1 -29.65 -33.31 47.55
CA MET A 1 -28.76 -32.21 47.11
C MET A 1 -28.35 -32.50 45.67
N ARG A 2 -28.72 -31.64 44.72
CA ARG A 2 -28.19 -31.67 43.35
C ARG A 2 -27.08 -30.62 43.29
N ILE A 3 -25.85 -31.05 43.04
CA ILE A 3 -24.71 -30.15 42.82
C ILE A 3 -24.75 -29.76 41.34
N LEU A 4 -24.97 -28.47 41.07
CA LEU A 4 -24.87 -27.89 39.73
C LEU A 4 -23.41 -27.50 39.51
N LEU A 5 -22.74 -28.18 38.58
CA LEU A 5 -21.39 -27.82 38.12
C LEU A 5 -21.54 -26.75 37.04
N VAL A 6 -21.15 -25.51 37.35
CA VAL A 6 -21.08 -24.41 36.37
C VAL A 6 -19.71 -24.50 35.70
N LEU A 7 -19.69 -24.90 34.44
CA LEU A 7 -18.52 -24.84 33.58
C LEU A 7 -18.35 -23.38 33.13
N PHE A 8 -17.38 -22.66 33.70
CA PHE A 8 -16.95 -21.38 33.15
C PHE A 8 -16.12 -21.67 31.90
N LEU A 9 -16.74 -21.48 30.73
CA LEU A 9 -16.00 -21.34 29.48
C LEU A 9 -15.33 -19.96 29.53
N SER A 10 -14.02 -19.92 29.76
CA SER A 10 -13.24 -18.71 29.57
C SER A 10 -13.13 -18.46 28.06
N PHE A 11 -13.95 -17.57 27.54
CA PHE A 11 -13.66 -16.95 26.24
C PHE A 11 -12.36 -16.16 26.43
N GLY A 12 -11.32 -16.52 25.68
CA GLY A 12 -10.11 -15.69 25.63
C GLY A 12 -10.52 -14.31 25.14
N LEU A 13 -10.29 -13.29 25.96
CA LEU A 13 -10.31 -11.91 25.48
C LEU A 13 -9.03 -11.76 24.66
N TYR A 14 -9.14 -11.72 23.34
CA TYR A 14 -8.04 -11.29 22.49
C TYR A 14 -7.73 -9.83 22.85
N ALA A 15 -6.46 -9.51 23.07
CA ALA A 15 -6.01 -8.15 23.29
C ALA A 15 -5.49 -7.62 21.95
N ASP A 16 -5.90 -6.41 21.60
CA ASP A 16 -5.49 -5.73 20.38
C ASP A 16 -4.27 -4.86 20.69
N ASN A 17 -3.28 -4.84 19.78
CA ASN A 17 -2.17 -3.90 19.84
C ASN A 17 -2.52 -2.69 18.98
N GLU A 18 -2.47 -1.50 19.57
CA GLU A 18 -2.90 -0.26 18.92
C GLU A 18 -1.84 0.84 19.09
N ILE A 19 -1.46 1.49 17.98
CA ILE A 19 -0.48 2.59 17.96
C ILE A 19 -1.07 3.79 17.22
N TYR A 20 -0.91 4.96 17.84
CA TYR A 20 -1.26 6.30 17.34
C TYR A 20 0.03 7.06 17.05
N ILE A 21 0.14 7.67 15.86
CA ILE A 21 1.31 8.46 15.46
C ILE A 21 0.85 9.81 14.91
N ASP A 22 0.96 10.85 15.72
CA ASP A 22 0.94 12.25 15.25
C ASP A 22 2.32 12.83 15.52
N GLN A 23 3.14 12.85 14.47
CA GLN A 23 4.53 13.26 14.59
C GLN A 23 4.82 14.50 13.74
N THR A 24 5.48 15.48 14.35
CA THR A 24 5.98 16.67 13.65
C THR A 24 7.47 16.85 13.93
N GLY A 25 8.27 16.97 12.88
CA GLY A 25 9.72 17.12 12.97
C GLY A 25 10.40 16.65 11.68
N ASP A 26 11.72 16.77 11.61
CA ASP A 26 12.48 16.32 10.44
C ASP A 26 13.47 15.22 10.85
N ASN A 27 13.85 14.37 9.89
CA ASN A 27 14.75 13.22 10.06
C ASN A 27 14.26 12.21 11.12
N GLY A 28 12.97 11.89 11.11
CA GLY A 28 12.40 10.89 12.01
C GLY A 28 12.70 9.46 11.54
N ALA A 29 13.04 8.59 12.49
CA ALA A 29 13.17 7.16 12.26
C ALA A 29 12.26 6.42 13.26
N ILE A 30 11.38 5.56 12.76
CA ILE A 30 10.38 4.82 13.53
C ILE A 30 10.53 3.34 13.22
N ASP A 31 10.75 2.56 14.28
CA ASP A 31 10.90 1.10 14.26
C ASP A 31 9.82 0.52 15.18
N ILE A 32 8.94 -0.33 14.64
CA ILE A 32 7.77 -0.87 15.33
C ILE A 32 7.65 -2.37 15.06
N GLU A 33 7.48 -3.13 16.15
CA GLU A 33 7.13 -4.55 16.15
C GLU A 33 5.83 -4.76 16.93
N GLN A 34 4.80 -5.32 16.29
CA GLN A 34 3.54 -5.69 16.94
C GLN A 34 3.27 -7.20 16.85
N LEU A 35 3.29 -7.87 18.01
CA LEU A 35 2.96 -9.30 18.15
C LEU A 35 1.62 -9.46 18.86
N GLY A 36 0.56 -9.84 18.15
CA GLY A 36 -0.79 -9.91 18.70
C GLY A 36 -1.79 -10.48 17.71
N SER A 37 -2.97 -10.93 18.16
CA SER A 37 -3.99 -11.46 17.23
C SER A 37 -4.61 -10.38 16.33
N SER A 38 -4.51 -9.11 16.74
CA SER A 38 -5.02 -7.94 16.05
C SER A 38 -4.04 -6.80 16.31
N ASN A 39 -3.41 -6.30 15.26
CA ASN A 39 -2.41 -5.23 15.31
C ASN A 39 -2.88 -4.06 14.44
N ILE A 40 -2.82 -2.84 14.97
CA ILE A 40 -3.24 -1.62 14.27
C ILE A 40 -2.24 -0.49 14.52
N ILE A 41 -1.81 0.14 13.45
CA ILE A 41 -1.21 1.49 13.39
C ILE A 41 -2.17 2.31 12.52
N GLY A 42 -2.73 3.42 13.02
CA GLY A 42 -3.90 4.06 12.37
C GLY A 42 -3.78 5.57 12.25
N GLY A 43 -4.47 6.29 11.35
CA GLY A 43 -5.68 5.95 10.55
C GLY A 43 -5.63 6.50 9.12
N ALA A 44 -6.52 6.13 8.18
CA ALA A 44 -7.82 6.77 7.95
C ALA A 44 -9.03 6.26 8.77
N ASP A 45 -9.10 6.78 9.99
CA ASP A 45 -10.13 6.53 11.02
C ASP A 45 -10.16 5.10 11.63
N ALA A 46 -8.97 4.52 11.84
CA ALA A 46 -8.77 3.16 12.38
C ALA A 46 -9.50 2.85 13.69
N VAL A 47 -9.71 1.56 13.98
CA VAL A 47 -10.34 1.15 15.25
C VAL A 47 -9.87 -0.24 15.71
N SER A 48 -9.33 -0.36 16.95
CA SER A 48 -9.90 -1.32 17.94
C SER A 48 -10.09 -0.71 19.35
N GLY A 49 -10.37 0.58 19.33
CA GLY A 49 -10.68 1.40 20.49
C GLY A 49 -11.08 2.82 20.09
N GLN A 50 -10.97 3.09 18.77
CA GLN A 50 -11.09 4.35 18.03
C GLN A 50 -9.73 5.03 17.84
N MET A 51 -8.87 4.49 16.98
CA MET A 51 -7.51 5.01 16.77
C MET A 51 -7.35 5.69 15.41
N THR A 52 -6.95 6.94 15.41
CA THR A 52 -6.71 7.75 14.22
C THR A 52 -5.32 8.38 14.30
N ALA A 53 -4.96 9.25 13.37
CA ALA A 53 -3.63 9.86 13.21
C ALA A 53 -2.47 8.88 13.11
N ALA A 54 -2.12 8.58 11.87
CA ALA A 54 -0.81 8.15 11.44
C ALA A 54 -0.35 9.22 10.46
N ILE A 55 -0.12 10.38 11.05
CA ILE A 55 0.20 11.62 10.37
C ILE A 55 1.65 11.94 10.68
N LEU A 56 2.42 12.19 9.63
CA LEU A 56 3.82 12.56 9.71
C LEU A 56 4.00 13.91 9.03
N ASN A 57 4.46 14.91 9.78
CA ASN A 57 4.69 16.24 9.26
C ASN A 57 6.16 16.63 9.38
N GLY A 58 6.89 16.55 8.26
CA GLY A 58 8.34 16.67 8.27
C GLY A 58 8.97 16.77 6.89
N GLY A 59 10.29 16.74 6.83
CA GLY A 59 11.02 16.69 5.56
C GLY A 59 11.43 15.25 5.19
N SER A 60 11.86 14.45 6.16
CA SER A 60 12.37 13.09 5.91
C SER A 60 11.96 12.08 6.98
N TRP A 61 11.58 10.87 6.54
CA TRP A 61 11.11 9.77 7.40
C TRP A 61 11.72 8.43 7.01
N VAL A 62 12.04 7.61 8.01
CA VAL A 62 12.43 6.20 7.83
C VAL A 62 11.55 5.33 8.72
N PHE A 63 10.91 4.33 8.12
CA PHE A 63 9.97 3.42 8.75
C PHE A 63 10.46 1.99 8.60
N ASP A 64 10.41 1.25 9.70
CA ASP A 64 10.62 -0.20 9.77
C ASP A 64 9.48 -0.78 10.61
N ILE A 65 8.55 -1.46 9.95
CA ILE A 65 7.30 -1.92 10.54
C ILE A 65 7.18 -3.42 10.37
N ASN A 66 7.04 -4.14 11.49
CA ASN A 66 6.70 -5.55 11.52
C ASN A 66 5.42 -5.78 12.32
N GLN A 67 4.40 -6.37 11.69
CA GLN A 67 3.18 -6.80 12.38
C GLN A 67 2.94 -8.29 12.16
N ILE A 68 2.97 -9.04 13.26
CA ILE A 68 2.75 -10.49 13.26
C ILE A 68 1.50 -10.80 14.08
N GLY A 69 0.51 -11.40 13.42
CA GLY A 69 -0.82 -11.56 13.98
C GLY A 69 -1.86 -12.06 13.01
N SER A 70 -2.97 -12.63 13.49
CA SER A 70 -4.05 -13.05 12.57
C SER A 70 -4.63 -11.89 11.76
N SER A 71 -4.61 -10.66 12.28
CA SER A 71 -5.00 -9.45 11.55
C SER A 71 -4.01 -8.32 11.80
N ASN A 72 -3.49 -7.72 10.72
CA ASN A 72 -2.56 -6.61 10.78
C ASN A 72 -3.06 -5.43 9.95
N LYS A 73 -2.90 -4.21 10.47
CA LYS A 73 -3.30 -2.98 9.79
C LYS A 73 -2.25 -1.89 9.97
N PHE A 74 -1.81 -1.33 8.85
CA PHE A 74 -1.05 -0.08 8.79
C PHE A 74 -1.83 0.92 7.94
N LEU A 75 -2.27 2.01 8.54
CA LEU A 75 -3.13 2.99 7.88
C LEU A 75 -2.57 4.39 8.13
N THR A 76 -2.62 5.26 7.12
CA THR A 76 -2.14 6.65 7.18
C THR A 76 -3.17 7.63 6.60
N ASP A 77 -3.15 8.84 7.17
CA ASP A 77 -4.07 9.94 6.84
C ASP A 77 -3.31 11.08 6.15
N GLY A 78 -2.02 10.87 5.92
CA GLY A 78 -1.13 11.83 5.30
C GLY A 78 0.26 11.78 5.87
N ILE A 79 1.20 11.41 5.01
CA ILE A 79 2.62 11.64 5.20
C ILE A 79 2.99 12.88 4.39
N TYR A 80 3.63 13.83 5.06
CA TYR A 80 4.11 15.07 4.48
C TYR A 80 5.62 15.11 4.63
N GLY A 81 6.32 15.20 3.49
CA GLY A 81 7.77 15.33 3.38
C GLY A 81 8.29 14.92 2.01
N ASP A 82 9.52 15.35 1.71
CA ASP A 82 10.19 15.15 0.41
C ASP A 82 11.07 13.88 0.40
N ASN A 83 11.07 13.08 1.46
CA ASN A 83 11.86 11.87 1.53
C ASN A 83 11.20 10.86 2.48
N PHE A 84 10.89 9.68 1.96
CA PHE A 84 10.31 8.62 2.76
C PHE A 84 10.95 7.30 2.39
N THR A 85 11.44 6.55 3.38
CA THR A 85 11.86 5.16 3.21
C THR A 85 11.05 4.31 4.16
N GLY A 86 10.34 3.29 3.67
CA GLY A 86 9.53 2.41 4.49
C GLY A 86 9.74 0.95 4.16
N PHE A 87 10.01 0.15 5.19
CA PHE A 87 9.90 -1.30 5.14
C PHE A 87 8.68 -1.74 5.93
N PHE A 88 7.85 -2.58 5.31
CA PHE A 88 6.61 -3.09 5.90
C PHE A 88 6.55 -4.62 5.75
N GLU A 89 6.62 -5.32 6.88
CA GLU A 89 6.46 -6.77 6.98
C GLU A 89 5.12 -7.08 7.67
N PHE A 90 4.25 -7.83 6.98
CA PHE A 90 2.97 -8.27 7.52
C PHE A 90 2.83 -9.79 7.42
N ASP A 91 2.80 -10.45 8.58
CA ASP A 91 2.60 -11.89 8.71
C ASP A 91 1.25 -12.16 9.40
N GLY A 92 0.23 -12.53 8.62
CA GLY A 92 -1.12 -12.72 9.17
C GLY A 92 -2.14 -13.31 8.23
N ASP A 93 -3.26 -13.82 8.76
CA ASP A 93 -4.34 -14.34 7.90
C ASP A 93 -4.97 -13.21 7.05
N SER A 94 -5.03 -11.99 7.61
CA SER A 94 -5.55 -10.80 6.95
C SER A 94 -4.65 -9.59 7.18
N ASN A 95 -4.29 -8.89 6.10
CA ASN A 95 -3.47 -7.68 6.16
C ASN A 95 -4.13 -6.51 5.42
N GLU A 96 -4.02 -5.31 5.98
CA GLU A 96 -4.54 -4.06 5.40
C GLU A 96 -3.46 -2.97 5.43
N PHE A 97 -3.14 -2.43 4.27
CA PHE A 97 -2.19 -1.35 4.10
C PHE A 97 -2.86 -0.17 3.39
N ILE A 98 -2.99 0.94 4.10
CA ILE A 98 -3.47 2.21 3.54
C ILE A 98 -2.36 3.25 3.69
N PHE A 99 -1.81 3.68 2.55
CA PHE A 99 -0.71 4.62 2.49
C PHE A 99 -1.11 5.87 1.71
N SER A 100 -0.97 7.02 2.33
CA SER A 100 -1.30 8.31 1.74
C SER A 100 -0.14 9.28 1.96
N MET A 101 0.45 9.76 0.87
CA MET A 101 1.54 10.73 0.90
C MET A 101 1.22 11.93 0.00
N ASP A 102 1.18 13.11 0.63
CA ASP A 102 0.91 14.41 0.01
C ASP A 102 -0.31 14.49 -0.95
N THR A 103 -1.41 13.82 -0.60
CA THR A 103 -2.66 13.86 -1.39
C THR A 103 -3.30 15.25 -1.45
N THR A 104 -2.95 16.17 -0.54
CA THR A 104 -3.48 17.55 -0.55
C THR A 104 -2.79 18.50 -1.53
N GLY A 105 -1.64 18.10 -2.11
CA GLY A 105 -0.83 18.92 -3.03
C GLY A 105 -0.25 20.18 -2.39
N LEU A 106 -0.01 20.14 -1.06
CA LEU A 106 0.52 21.26 -0.31
C LEU A 106 2.05 21.19 -0.15
N ASN A 107 2.64 20.01 -0.34
CA ASN A 107 4.07 19.78 -0.26
C ASN A 107 4.55 19.12 -1.56
N SER A 108 5.76 18.56 -1.55
CA SER A 108 6.20 17.57 -2.53
C SER A 108 6.20 16.19 -1.86
N ALA A 109 6.12 15.13 -2.67
CA ALA A 109 6.29 13.75 -2.23
C ALA A 109 7.44 13.07 -2.97
N ASP A 110 8.53 13.81 -3.18
CA ASP A 110 9.69 13.32 -3.91
C ASP A 110 10.41 12.21 -3.12
N PHE A 111 11.24 11.43 -3.82
CA PHE A 111 12.19 10.48 -3.24
C PHE A 111 11.57 9.52 -2.21
N GLY A 112 10.46 8.89 -2.57
CA GLY A 112 9.85 7.80 -1.82
C GLY A 112 10.46 6.44 -2.18
N ASP A 113 10.62 5.58 -1.18
CA ASP A 113 11.11 4.21 -1.31
C ASP A 113 10.27 3.33 -0.35
N LEU A 114 9.42 2.48 -0.92
CA LEU A 114 8.54 1.59 -0.17
C LEU A 114 8.86 0.13 -0.53
N ASN A 115 9.13 -0.68 0.48
CA ASN A 115 9.27 -2.13 0.33
C ASN A 115 8.25 -2.85 1.20
N LEU A 116 7.39 -3.64 0.56
CA LEU A 116 6.33 -4.41 1.21
C LEU A 116 6.57 -5.91 1.05
N ASP A 117 6.64 -6.60 2.17
CA ASP A 117 6.73 -8.06 2.27
C ASP A 117 5.51 -8.57 3.04
N VAL A 118 4.60 -9.26 2.36
CA VAL A 118 3.30 -9.63 2.92
C VAL A 118 3.04 -11.11 2.73
N THR A 119 2.82 -11.80 3.85
CA THR A 119 2.31 -13.18 3.85
C THR A 119 0.93 -13.20 4.51
N GLY A 120 -0.08 -13.66 3.78
CA GLY A 120 -1.42 -13.80 4.32
C GLY A 120 -2.50 -14.19 3.33
N ASN A 121 -3.56 -14.84 3.80
CA ASN A 121 -4.61 -15.35 2.91
C ASN A 121 -5.39 -14.23 2.23
N THR A 122 -5.65 -13.10 2.93
CA THR A 122 -6.41 -11.98 2.37
C THR A 122 -5.70 -10.66 2.60
N ASN A 123 -5.34 -9.96 1.53
CA ASN A 123 -4.57 -8.73 1.60
C ASN A 123 -5.29 -7.58 0.86
N TYR A 124 -5.37 -6.42 1.51
CA TYR A 124 -5.94 -5.21 0.95
C TYR A 124 -4.90 -4.08 0.97
N PHE A 125 -4.70 -3.46 -0.20
CA PHE A 125 -3.75 -2.38 -0.40
C PHE A 125 -4.44 -1.18 -1.04
N ASP A 126 -4.24 -0.02 -0.45
CA ASP A 126 -4.71 1.28 -0.94
C ASP A 126 -3.57 2.28 -0.83
N VAL A 127 -3.08 2.79 -1.96
CA VAL A 127 -1.91 3.66 -2.01
C VAL A 127 -2.20 4.87 -2.85
N ASP A 128 -2.14 6.04 -2.23
CA ASP A 128 -2.31 7.34 -2.87
C ASP A 128 -1.04 8.19 -2.68
N ILE A 129 -0.42 8.60 -3.78
CA ILE A 129 0.80 9.39 -3.79
C ILE A 129 0.63 10.60 -4.70
N ALA A 130 0.85 11.80 -4.15
CA ALA A 130 1.01 13.05 -4.90
C ALA A 130 -0.19 13.52 -5.76
N GLU A 131 -1.42 13.06 -5.49
CA GLU A 131 -2.65 13.33 -6.27
C GLU A 131 -2.83 14.76 -6.85
N ASN A 132 -2.34 15.79 -6.16
CA ASN A 132 -2.49 17.21 -6.54
C ASN A 132 -1.17 17.96 -6.80
N SER A 133 -0.02 17.33 -6.62
CA SER A 133 1.32 17.88 -6.85
C SER A 133 2.26 16.74 -7.21
N SER A 134 2.82 16.72 -8.43
CA SER A 134 3.62 15.57 -8.88
C SER A 134 4.76 15.24 -7.91
N SER A 135 5.03 13.96 -7.76
CA SER A 135 6.23 13.45 -7.08
C SER A 135 7.32 13.11 -8.08
N ASP A 136 8.58 13.29 -7.67
CA ASP A 136 9.75 12.85 -8.43
C ASP A 136 10.47 11.69 -7.72
N TYR A 137 10.80 10.63 -8.46
CA TYR A 137 11.63 9.49 -8.04
C TYR A 137 11.01 8.65 -6.91
N PHE A 138 9.81 8.13 -7.14
CA PHE A 138 9.16 7.21 -6.21
C PHE A 138 9.43 5.75 -6.60
N ASP A 139 9.89 4.92 -5.66
CA ASP A 139 10.14 3.50 -5.85
C ASP A 139 9.23 2.67 -4.93
N ILE A 140 8.63 1.61 -5.48
CA ILE A 140 7.73 0.72 -4.73
C ILE A 140 7.97 -0.72 -5.14
N ASP A 141 8.44 -1.51 -4.20
CA ASP A 141 8.65 -2.95 -4.33
C ASP A 141 7.63 -3.70 -3.48
N TRP A 142 6.98 -4.70 -4.08
CA TRP A 142 5.99 -5.54 -3.42
C TRP A 142 6.32 -7.01 -3.61
N THR A 143 6.26 -7.78 -2.54
CA THR A 143 6.26 -9.24 -2.57
C THR A 143 5.07 -9.75 -1.78
N ILE A 144 4.07 -10.28 -2.49
CA ILE A 144 2.78 -10.64 -1.90
C ILE A 144 2.57 -12.15 -2.02
N LEU A 145 2.56 -12.84 -0.88
CA LEU A 145 2.30 -14.27 -0.76
C LEU A 145 0.93 -14.47 -0.10
N GLY A 146 -0.10 -14.68 -0.91
CA GLY A 146 -1.46 -14.73 -0.39
C GLY A 146 -2.51 -15.08 -1.41
N ASP A 147 -3.53 -15.83 -1.00
CA ASP A 147 -4.52 -16.35 -1.95
C ASP A 147 -5.42 -15.25 -2.54
N ASP A 148 -5.94 -14.32 -1.72
CA ASP A 148 -6.87 -13.27 -2.13
C ASP A 148 -6.22 -11.87 -1.98
N ASN A 149 -5.96 -11.18 -3.09
CA ASN A 149 -5.31 -9.86 -3.05
C ASN A 149 -6.10 -8.78 -3.79
N THR A 150 -6.25 -7.62 -3.17
CA THR A 150 -6.87 -6.43 -3.78
C THR A 150 -5.95 -5.23 -3.66
N PHE A 151 -5.67 -4.59 -4.79
CA PHE A 151 -4.80 -3.42 -4.89
C PHE A 151 -5.54 -2.26 -5.56
N THR A 152 -5.48 -1.09 -4.91
CA THR A 152 -5.76 0.21 -5.51
C THR A 152 -4.52 1.06 -5.35
N ILE A 153 -3.94 1.48 -6.47
CA ILE A 153 -2.71 2.27 -6.49
C ILE A 153 -2.96 3.49 -7.37
N ASP A 154 -2.91 4.69 -6.79
CA ASP A 154 -2.97 5.97 -7.48
C ASP A 154 -1.69 6.77 -7.21
N ILE A 155 -0.97 7.09 -8.28
CA ILE A 155 0.31 7.77 -8.20
C ILE A 155 0.34 8.88 -9.25
N ASP A 156 0.58 10.11 -8.81
CA ASP A 156 1.01 11.20 -9.69
C ASP A 156 2.52 11.39 -9.56
N SER A 157 3.27 11.00 -10.59
CA SER A 157 4.73 11.07 -10.56
C SER A 157 5.34 11.26 -11.94
N ASP A 158 6.38 12.09 -12.06
CA ASP A 158 7.10 12.23 -13.32
C ASP A 158 8.11 11.09 -13.52
N TYR A 159 8.57 10.52 -12.39
CA TYR A 159 9.52 9.41 -12.31
C TYR A 159 9.10 8.43 -11.22
N TYR A 160 8.65 7.24 -11.62
CA TYR A 160 8.42 6.17 -10.65
C TYR A 160 8.86 4.81 -11.17
N THR A 161 9.17 3.92 -10.24
CA THR A 161 9.30 2.49 -10.44
C THR A 161 8.34 1.78 -9.52
N ASN A 162 7.69 0.75 -10.04
CA ASN A 162 6.82 -0.11 -9.24
C ASN A 162 7.02 -1.56 -9.72
N PHE A 163 7.48 -2.42 -8.81
CA PHE A 163 7.68 -3.84 -9.03
C PHE A 163 6.72 -4.61 -8.13
N LEU A 164 5.68 -5.19 -8.73
CA LEU A 164 4.65 -5.92 -8.01
C LEU A 164 4.75 -7.41 -8.33
N ASP A 165 5.24 -8.19 -7.36
CA ASP A 165 5.29 -9.65 -7.44
C ASP A 165 4.15 -10.25 -6.61
N ILE A 166 3.25 -10.97 -7.28
CA ILE A 166 2.07 -11.58 -6.68
C ILE A 166 2.11 -13.10 -6.84
N PHE A 167 2.19 -13.80 -5.71
CA PHE A 167 2.12 -15.25 -5.59
C PHE A 167 0.80 -15.63 -4.89
N GLY A 168 -0.29 -15.56 -5.64
CA GLY A 168 -1.65 -15.69 -5.09
C GLY A 168 -2.69 -16.17 -6.10
N ASP A 169 -3.76 -16.81 -5.64
CA ASP A 169 -4.75 -17.44 -6.52
C ASP A 169 -5.70 -16.41 -7.17
N ASP A 170 -6.26 -15.49 -6.39
CA ASP A 170 -7.31 -14.56 -6.78
C ASP A 170 -6.87 -13.10 -6.61
N ASN A 171 -6.65 -12.39 -7.72
CA ASN A 171 -6.03 -11.07 -7.68
C ASN A 171 -6.87 -10.00 -8.40
N THR A 172 -7.10 -8.87 -7.72
CA THR A 172 -7.72 -7.68 -8.29
C THR A 172 -6.77 -6.48 -8.18
N LEU A 173 -6.40 -5.88 -9.31
CA LEU A 173 -5.52 -4.71 -9.37
C LEU A 173 -6.18 -3.57 -10.13
N THR A 174 -6.19 -2.38 -9.51
CA THR A 174 -6.41 -1.11 -10.20
C THR A 174 -5.19 -0.22 -10.00
N LEU A 175 -4.48 0.07 -11.08
CA LEU A 175 -3.39 1.04 -11.10
C LEU A 175 -3.81 2.27 -11.91
N THR A 176 -3.71 3.45 -11.30
CA THR A 176 -3.79 4.75 -11.96
C THR A 176 -2.45 5.44 -11.80
N LYS A 177 -1.86 5.82 -12.93
CA LYS A 177 -0.60 6.55 -12.97
C LYS A 177 -0.75 7.79 -13.84
N SER A 178 -0.52 8.97 -13.27
CA SER A 178 -0.40 10.26 -13.97
C SER A 178 0.97 10.88 -13.73
N GLY A 179 1.31 11.93 -14.48
CA GLY A 179 2.56 12.66 -14.31
C GLY A 179 2.81 13.61 -15.48
N TYR A 180 3.72 14.57 -15.29
CA TYR A 180 4.10 15.58 -16.26
C TYR A 180 5.62 15.62 -16.46
N GLY A 181 6.13 14.91 -17.46
CA GLY A 181 7.56 14.93 -17.79
C GLY A 181 8.03 16.30 -18.30
N SER A 182 9.30 16.62 -18.01
CA SER A 182 9.99 17.73 -18.68
C SER A 182 10.54 17.34 -20.06
N SER A 183 10.61 16.04 -20.36
CA SER A 183 11.18 15.45 -21.56
C SER A 183 10.77 13.97 -21.73
N SER A 184 10.95 13.41 -22.93
CA SER A 184 10.69 11.98 -23.18
C SER A 184 11.65 11.01 -22.49
N THR A 185 12.59 11.49 -21.68
CA THR A 185 13.44 10.66 -20.82
C THR A 185 12.94 10.58 -19.38
N ASP A 186 12.01 11.47 -19.00
CA ASP A 186 11.18 11.30 -17.81
C ASP A 186 10.27 10.08 -18.07
N ALA A 187 10.28 9.10 -17.16
CA ALA A 187 9.61 7.84 -17.41
C ALA A 187 9.14 7.17 -16.11
N GLY A 188 7.95 6.59 -16.21
CA GLY A 188 7.43 5.66 -15.22
C GLY A 188 7.57 4.22 -15.69
N TYR A 189 7.90 3.31 -14.79
CA TYR A 189 8.02 1.89 -15.09
C TYR A 189 7.21 1.06 -14.11
N PHE A 190 6.22 0.34 -14.62
CA PHE A 190 5.48 -0.66 -13.87
C PHE A 190 5.83 -2.07 -14.37
N TYR A 191 6.29 -2.91 -13.46
CA TYR A 191 6.50 -4.33 -13.65
C TYR A 191 5.55 -5.11 -12.75
N LEU A 192 4.84 -6.05 -13.35
CA LEU A 192 3.96 -6.98 -12.65
C LEU A 192 4.41 -8.41 -12.97
N ASP A 193 4.75 -9.18 -11.94
CA ASP A 193 4.87 -10.63 -12.00
C ASP A 193 3.64 -11.24 -11.31
N LEU A 194 2.86 -12.00 -12.08
CA LEU A 194 1.53 -12.43 -11.67
C LEU A 194 1.35 -13.94 -11.82
N ASP A 195 1.39 -14.65 -10.71
CA ASP A 195 0.88 -16.02 -10.63
C ASP A 195 -0.58 -15.99 -10.15
N GLY A 196 -1.37 -17.01 -10.52
CA GLY A 196 -2.71 -17.20 -9.93
C GLY A 196 -3.77 -17.86 -10.81
N ASP A 197 -4.90 -18.19 -10.22
CA ASP A 197 -6.01 -18.83 -10.93
C ASP A 197 -6.97 -17.83 -11.59
N ASP A 198 -7.47 -16.82 -10.87
CA ASP A 198 -8.42 -15.82 -11.40
C ASP A 198 -7.96 -14.38 -11.16
N ASN A 199 -7.67 -13.66 -12.24
CA ASN A 199 -7.08 -12.32 -12.16
C ASN A 199 -7.95 -11.27 -12.87
N THR A 200 -8.15 -10.12 -12.24
CA THR A 200 -8.80 -8.94 -12.84
C THR A 200 -7.91 -7.70 -12.67
N LEU A 201 -7.38 -7.19 -13.78
CA LEU A 201 -6.41 -6.09 -13.76
C LEU A 201 -6.92 -4.92 -14.60
N THR A 202 -6.81 -3.71 -14.06
CA THR A 202 -6.96 -2.46 -14.80
C THR A 202 -5.74 -1.59 -14.57
N VAL A 203 -5.00 -1.29 -15.63
CA VAL A 203 -3.82 -0.43 -15.59
C VAL A 203 -4.07 0.78 -16.48
N THR A 204 -4.04 1.96 -15.89
CA THR A 204 -4.12 3.24 -16.61
C THR A 204 -2.86 4.03 -16.38
N GLN A 205 -2.10 4.31 -17.43
CA GLN A 205 -0.98 5.23 -17.43
C GLN A 205 -1.29 6.40 -18.37
N SER A 206 -1.32 7.62 -17.84
CA SER A 206 -1.75 8.82 -18.57
C SER A 206 -0.79 9.99 -18.34
N SER A 207 0.51 9.74 -18.48
CA SER A 207 1.50 10.81 -18.34
C SER A 207 1.51 11.76 -19.54
N THR A 208 1.92 13.00 -19.32
CA THR A 208 2.10 14.02 -20.36
C THR A 208 3.59 14.27 -20.54
N LEU A 209 4.11 14.17 -21.76
CA LEU A 209 5.53 14.42 -22.07
C LEU A 209 6.53 13.50 -21.35
N ALA A 210 6.06 12.47 -20.65
CA ALA A 210 6.86 11.41 -20.04
C ALA A 210 6.50 10.05 -20.67
N ALA A 211 7.43 9.10 -20.63
CA ALA A 211 7.21 7.76 -21.15
C ALA A 211 6.55 6.86 -20.10
N ASP A 212 5.48 6.18 -20.50
CA ASP A 212 4.83 5.15 -19.69
C ASP A 212 5.29 3.75 -20.13
N TRP A 213 6.05 3.08 -19.27
CA TRP A 213 6.47 1.70 -19.50
C TRP A 213 5.70 0.73 -18.61
N LEU A 214 5.29 -0.38 -19.23
CA LEU A 214 4.58 -1.48 -18.59
C LEU A 214 5.16 -2.81 -19.06
N LYS A 215 5.44 -3.70 -18.10
CA LYS A 215 5.74 -5.11 -18.36
C LYS A 215 4.90 -5.97 -17.42
N ILE A 216 4.22 -6.97 -17.99
CA ILE A 216 3.48 -7.97 -17.24
C ILE A 216 4.02 -9.34 -17.63
N GLU A 217 4.49 -10.10 -16.66
CA GLU A 217 4.79 -11.53 -16.75
C GLU A 217 3.80 -12.28 -15.87
N GLY A 218 3.42 -13.49 -16.25
CA GLY A 218 2.52 -14.25 -15.40
C GLY A 218 2.27 -15.67 -15.86
N ASP A 219 1.99 -16.54 -14.88
CA ASP A 219 1.55 -17.92 -15.05
C ASP A 219 0.16 -18.08 -14.41
N ALA A 220 -0.87 -17.72 -15.20
CA ALA A 220 -2.25 -17.67 -14.70
C ALA A 220 -3.24 -18.54 -15.49
N SER A 221 -4.18 -19.16 -14.75
CA SER A 221 -5.24 -19.99 -15.35
C SER A 221 -6.27 -19.14 -16.11
N ASN A 222 -6.69 -18.01 -15.53
CA ASN A 222 -7.61 -17.04 -16.11
C ASN A 222 -7.20 -15.60 -15.75
N SER A 223 -7.20 -14.70 -16.75
CA SER A 223 -6.96 -13.27 -16.52
C SER A 223 -7.83 -12.39 -17.41
N ASN A 224 -8.44 -11.37 -16.81
CA ASN A 224 -9.12 -10.28 -17.49
C ASN A 224 -8.32 -8.99 -17.28
N ILE A 225 -7.60 -8.56 -18.32
CA ILE A 225 -6.61 -7.47 -18.22
C ILE A 225 -7.03 -6.32 -19.14
N CYS A 226 -7.23 -5.15 -18.55
CA CYS A 226 -7.47 -3.89 -19.23
C CYS A 226 -6.23 -2.99 -19.07
N ILE A 227 -5.66 -2.54 -20.19
CA ILE A 227 -4.52 -1.61 -20.19
C ILE A 227 -4.88 -0.39 -21.03
N VAL A 228 -4.69 0.78 -20.44
CA VAL A 228 -4.89 2.08 -21.04
C VAL A 228 -3.61 2.88 -20.90
N GLN A 229 -2.99 3.25 -22.02
CA GLN A 229 -1.82 4.15 -22.05
C GLN A 229 -2.13 5.37 -22.92
N ASN A 230 -1.86 6.57 -22.40
CA ASN A 230 -2.31 7.81 -23.02
C ASN A 230 -1.37 9.01 -22.78
N ASP A 231 -0.46 9.22 -23.72
CA ASP A 231 0.50 10.36 -23.79
C ASP A 231 -0.15 11.69 -24.26
N GLY A 232 -1.43 11.91 -23.96
CA GLY A 232 -2.19 13.04 -24.52
C GLY A 232 -3.34 13.57 -23.67
N GLY A 233 -3.55 13.01 -22.46
CA GLY A 233 -4.59 13.46 -21.54
C GLY A 233 -6.03 13.31 -22.05
N THR A 234 -6.27 12.49 -23.09
CA THR A 234 -7.63 12.20 -23.60
C THR A 234 -8.20 10.92 -22.99
N THR A 235 -9.47 10.89 -22.61
CA THR A 235 -10.06 9.66 -22.04
C THR A 235 -10.06 8.52 -23.04
N THR A 236 -9.45 7.41 -22.65
CA THR A 236 -9.48 6.13 -23.35
C THR A 236 -10.03 5.09 -22.38
N SER A 237 -10.76 4.09 -22.88
CA SER A 237 -11.32 3.04 -22.04
C SER A 237 -11.18 1.69 -22.73
N CYS A 238 -11.12 0.64 -21.90
CA CYS A 238 -11.64 -0.66 -22.25
C CYS A 238 -13.19 -0.62 -22.21
#